data_AF-A0A7R7EPV6-F1
#
_entry.id   AF-A0A7R7EPV6-F1
#
_cell.length_a   1.000
_cell.length_b   1.000
_cell.length_c   1.000
_cell.angle_alpha   90.00
_cell.angle_beta   90.00
_cell.angle_gamma   90.00
#
_symmetry.space_group_name_H-M   'P 1'
#
loop_
_entity.id
_entity.type
_entity.pdbx_description
1 polymer ?
#
loop_
_entity_poly.entity_id
_entity_poly.type
_entity_poly.pdbx_seq_one_letter_code
_entity_poly.pdbx_strand_id
1 'polypeptide(L)' 'MNLIRSVLPHILIIISGIFIVFLILDSYNPTMEFVSNPISTKLFWAFCILSIINGVLTIVSNRSKWRNKE' A
#
# COMPACT_ATOMS: atom_id res chain seq x y z
N MET A 1 -13.02 -13.05 -12.54
CA MET A 1 -12.68 -12.01 -11.54
C MET A 1 -11.17 -12.00 -11.41
N ASN A 2 -10.52 -10.94 -11.87
CA ASN A 2 -9.06 -10.92 -12.02
C ASN A 2 -8.42 -10.98 -10.63
N LEU A 3 -7.66 -12.04 -10.34
CA LEU A 3 -7.04 -12.32 -9.02
C LEU A 3 -6.31 -11.10 -8.45
N ILE A 4 -5.65 -10.34 -9.34
CA ILE A 4 -4.94 -9.09 -9.05
C ILE A 4 -5.83 -8.08 -8.32
N ARG A 5 -7.10 -7.91 -8.73
CA ARG A 5 -8.04 -6.97 -8.09
C ARG A 5 -8.42 -7.35 -6.66
N SER A 6 -8.37 -8.64 -6.33
CA SER A 6 -8.76 -9.14 -5.01
C SER A 6 -7.56 -9.15 -4.06
N VAL A 7 -6.37 -9.48 -4.56
CA VAL A 7 -5.17 -9.67 -3.74
C VAL A 7 -4.40 -8.38 -3.50
N LEU A 8 -4.39 -7.46 -4.46
CA LEU A 8 -3.71 -6.16 -4.35
C LEU A 8 -4.09 -5.32 -3.12
N PRO A 9 -5.37 -5.16 -2.75
CA PRO A 9 -5.74 -4.42 -1.54
C PRO A 9 -5.26 -5.10 -0.25
N HIS A 10 -5.23 -6.43 -0.19
CA HIS A 10 -4.73 -7.16 0.98
C HIS A 10 -3.22 -6.97 1.15
N ILE A 11 -2.45 -7.04 0.07
CA ILE A 11 -1.01 -6.78 0.09
C ILE A 11 -0.73 -5.36 0.58
N LEU A 12 -1.52 -4.38 0.16
CA LEU A 12 -1.39 -3.00 0.63
C LEU A 12 -1.62 -2.84 2.13
N ILE A 13 -2.65 -3.50 2.68
CA ILE A 13 -2.91 -3.46 4.12
C ILE A 13 -1.73 -4.03 4.90
N ILE A 14 -1.15 -5.16 4.43
CA ILE A 14 0.01 -5.78 5.07
C ILE A 14 1.21 -4.83 5.03
N ILE A 15 1.53 -4.24 3.86
CA ILE A 15 2.66 -3.31 3.72
C ILE A 15 2.44 -2.04 4.56
N SER A 16 1.20 -1.54 4.65
CA SER A 16 0.86 -0.41 5.52
C SER A 16 1.11 -0.74 7.00
N GLY A 17 0.74 -1.96 7.44
CA GLY A 17 0.98 -2.41 8.81
C GLY A 17 2.48 -2.51 9.12
N ILE A 18 3.28 -3.04 8.19
CA ILE A 18 4.74 -3.10 8.33
C ILE A 18 5.33 -1.69 8.49
N PHE A 19 4.85 -0.72 7.71
CA PHE A 19 5.32 0.67 7.83
C PHE A 19 4.98 1.33 9.16
N ILE A 20 3.79 1.08 9.70
CA ILE A 20 3.41 1.59 11.03
C ILE A 20 4.34 1.02 12.09
N VAL A 21 4.65 -0.28 12.04
CA VAL A 21 5.59 -0.92 12.98
C VAL A 21 7.00 -0.32 12.84
N PHE A 22 7.49 -0.11 11.61
CA PHE A 22 8.78 0.54 11.38
C PHE A 22 8.82 1.96 11.92
N LEU A 23 7.76 2.75 11.73
CA LEU A 23 7.67 4.12 12.23
C LEU A 23 7.67 4.18 13.76
N ILE A 24 6.99 3.24 14.41
CA ILE A 24 7.00 3.09 15.86
C ILE A 24 8.42 2.73 16.32
N LEU A 25 9.04 1.69 15.75
CA LEU A 25 10.40 1.28 16.13
C LEU A 25 11.44 2.39 15.93
N ASP A 26 11.32 3.18 14.86
CA ASP A 26 12.19 4.33 14.58
C ASP A 26 12.00 5.45 15.62
N SER A 27 10.75 5.69 16.08
CA SER A 27 10.49 6.63 17.18
C SER A 27 11.04 6.17 18.53
N TYR A 28 11.04 4.86 18.81
CA TYR A 28 11.56 4.30 20.07
C TYR A 28 13.09 4.14 20.05
N ASN A 29 13.70 3.91 18.89
CA ASN A 29 15.14 3.78 18.76
C ASN A 29 15.68 4.45 17.47
N PRO A 30 15.75 5.78 17.44
CA PRO A 30 16.16 6.54 16.25
C PRO A 30 17.61 6.30 15.80
N THR A 31 18.42 5.56 16.58
CA THR A 31 19.81 5.24 16.23
C THR A 31 19.96 4.12 15.19
N MET A 32 18.91 3.34 14.91
CA MET A 32 18.96 2.29 13.89
C MET A 32 18.61 2.76 12.47
N GLU A 33 18.23 4.03 12.28
CA GLU A 33 17.93 4.62 10.97
C GLU A 33 17.00 3.74 10.11
N PHE A 34 15.98 3.13 10.70
CA PHE A 34 15.12 2.20 9.96
C PHE A 34 14.32 2.91 8.88
N VAL A 35 13.91 4.16 9.11
CA VAL A 35 13.19 4.98 8.11
C VAL A 35 14.16 5.67 7.13
N SER A 36 15.34 6.08 7.62
CA SER A 36 16.40 6.73 6.82
C SER A 36 17.20 5.75 5.95
N ASN A 37 17.08 4.44 6.21
CA ASN A 37 17.75 3.41 5.43
C ASN A 37 17.20 3.33 3.99
N PRO A 38 18.07 3.15 2.97
CA PRO A 38 17.68 3.09 1.56
C PRO A 38 16.70 1.94 1.24
N ILE A 39 16.67 0.89 2.06
CA ILE A 39 15.72 -0.22 1.94
C ILE A 39 14.30 0.23 2.30
N SER A 40 14.16 0.97 3.40
CA SER A 40 12.86 1.46 3.88
C SER A 40 12.31 2.54 2.97
N THR A 41 13.16 3.45 2.49
CA THR A 41 12.76 4.45 1.49
C THR A 41 12.23 3.80 0.21
N LYS A 42 12.88 2.73 -0.28
CA LYS A 42 12.40 1.95 -1.44
C LYS A 42 11.06 1.25 -1.16
N LEU A 43 10.91 0.65 0.01
CA LEU A 43 9.64 0.05 0.45
C LEU A 43 8.52 1.08 0.54
N PHE A 44 8.81 2.30 0.99
CA PHE A 44 7.81 3.37 1.12
C PHE A 44 7.35 3.85 -0.25
N TRP A 45 8.30 4.02 -1.18
CA TRP A 45 7.99 4.30 -2.58
C TRP A 45 7.15 3.20 -3.23
N ALA A 46 7.48 1.93 -3.01
CA ALA A 46 6.69 0.80 -3.49
C ALA A 46 5.27 0.82 -2.91
N PHE A 47 5.13 1.10 -1.61
CA PHE A 47 3.84 1.24 -0.94
C PHE A 47 2.99 2.36 -1.55
N CYS A 48 3.57 3.55 -1.75
CA CYS A 48 2.87 4.68 -2.38
C CYS A 48 2.39 4.34 -3.79
N ILE A 49 3.25 3.74 -4.63
CA ILE A 49 2.90 3.37 -6.00
C ILE A 49 1.78 2.32 -6.01
N LEU A 50 1.90 1.25 -5.21
CA LEU A 50 0.85 0.23 -5.12
C LEU A 50 -0.47 0.84 -4.63
N SER A 51 -0.43 1.76 -3.67
CA SER A 51 -1.62 2.39 -3.09
C SER A 51 -2.39 3.21 -4.12
N ILE A 52 -1.66 3.99 -4.94
CA ILE A 52 -2.24 4.74 -6.05
C ILE A 52 -2.89 3.79 -7.08
N ILE A 53 -2.17 2.73 -7.49
CA ILE A 53 -2.69 1.74 -8.44
C ILE A 53 -3.98 1.09 -7.92
N ASN A 54 -4.01 0.72 -6.63
CA ASN A 54 -5.18 0.13 -6.01
C ASN A 54 -6.37 1.11 -5.87
N GLY A 55 -6.10 2.39 -5.60
CA GLY A 55 -7.11 3.45 -5.62
C GLY A 55 -7.73 3.62 -7.01
N VAL A 56 -6.91 3.70 -8.06
CA VAL A 56 -7.36 3.79 -9.46
C VAL A 56 -8.18 2.56 -9.85
N LEU A 57 -7.67 1.35 -9.55
CA LEU A 57 -8.42 0.11 -9.79
C LEU A 57 -9.77 0.10 -9.06
N THR A 58 -9.82 0.56 -7.82
CA THR A 58 -11.07 0.62 -7.04
C THR A 58 -12.08 1.55 -7.70
N ILE A 59 -11.66 2.77 -8.08
CA ILE A 59 -12.51 3.76 -8.77
C ILE A 59 -13.03 3.20 -10.10
N VAL A 60 -12.15 2.61 -10.93
CA VAL A 60 -12.53 2.02 -12.22
C VAL A 60 -13.52 0.86 -12.04
N SER A 61 -13.35 0.03 -10.99
CA SER A 61 -14.30 -1.06 -10.69
C SER A 61 -15.65 -0.50 -10.35
N ASN A 62 -15.66 0.49 -9.47
CA ASN A 62 -16.89 1.06 -8.94
C ASN A 62 -17.68 1.72 -10.08
N ARG A 63 -16.97 2.41 -10.99
CA ARG A 63 -17.56 3.02 -12.18
C ARG A 63 -18.08 1.98 -13.19
N SER A 64 -17.36 0.88 -13.39
CA SER A 64 -17.81 -0.22 -14.26
C SER A 64 -18.99 -1.00 -13.67
N LYS A 65 -19.04 -1.17 -12.35
CA LYS A 65 -20.18 -1.81 -11.65
C LYS A 65 -21.43 -0.95 -11.75
N TRP A 66 -21.28 0.38 -11.65
CA TRP A 66 -22.39 1.32 -11.82
C TRP A 66 -22.95 1.30 -13.25
N ARG A 67 -22.08 1.26 -14.28
CA ARG A 67 -22.51 1.26 -15.69
C ARG A 67 -23.18 -0.04 -16.15
N ASN A 68 -22.90 -1.17 -15.52
CA ASN A 68 -23.54 -2.47 -15.84
C ASN A 68 -24.81 -2.74 -15.00
N LYS A 69 -25.27 -1.75 -14.22
CA LYS A 69 -26.48 -1.87 -13.40
C LYS A 69 -27.70 -1.17 -14.02
N GLU A 70 -27.51 -0.51 -15.18
CA GLU A 70 -28.57 -0.04 -16.10
C GLU A 70 -28.92 -1.16 -17.08
#